data_AF-A0A538IZB1-F1
#
_entry.id   AF-A0A538IZB1-F1
#
_cell.length_a   1.000
_cell.length_b   1.000
_cell.length_c   1.000
_cell.angle_alpha   90.00
_cell.angle_beta   90.00
_cell.angle_gamma   90.00
#
_symmetry.space_group_name_H-M   'P 1'
#
loop_
_entity.id
_entity.type
_entity.pdbx_description
1 polymer ?
#
loop_
_entity_poly.entity_id
_entity_poly.type
_entity_poly.pdbx_seq_one_letter_code
_entity_poly.pdbx_strand_id
1 'polypeptide(L)'
;MSVKYELVTRSPGGKERAHEYASGDPLNPGEALQLRGRFWLVERVEKPDGESRLATAIAKPARYRLHLRHPDDREELGAVRRFRPGSPRLGHAFTTIDASQPISWQVMAEELAYDETGEPFLDLISERDYAEAEGDVPDHELEHAVERELDAGLPAVAEATITRAADQGLDVELVALDPGEEPDWPESQRYIDALIFEEIEDDLFEQCGVDVGHDPRESWLPTVKERLRADLDAFRSDIDGNHDEIEEWDFRGGRIFASIGTYEDEFDPNSGHGWLCRLVDSGVLGVAGFERVRKYQLEVESAD
;
A
#
# COMPACT_ATOMS: atom_id res chain seq x y z
N MET A 1 -15.23 15.45 24.44
CA MET A 1 -14.86 14.60 25.59
C MET A 1 -14.23 13.36 25.00
N SER A 2 -13.01 12.98 25.39
CA SER A 2 -12.37 11.80 24.79
C SER A 2 -12.86 10.50 25.44
N VAL A 3 -13.20 9.50 24.63
CA VAL A 3 -13.52 8.13 25.08
C VAL A 3 -12.23 7.31 25.06
N LYS A 4 -12.00 6.53 26.12
CA LYS A 4 -10.81 5.70 26.27
C LYS A 4 -11.12 4.24 25.99
N TYR A 5 -10.20 3.58 25.31
CA TYR A 5 -10.27 2.19 24.88
C TYR A 5 -8.99 1.46 25.24
N GLU A 6 -9.11 0.16 25.48
CA GLU A 6 -8.01 -0.77 25.30
C GLU A 6 -8.04 -1.27 23.85
N LEU A 7 -7.10 -0.79 23.03
CA LEU A 7 -6.97 -1.19 21.64
C LEU A 7 -6.07 -2.42 21.54
N VAL A 8 -6.65 -3.57 21.21
CA VAL A 8 -5.95 -4.83 20.98
C VAL A 8 -5.67 -4.96 19.49
N THR A 9 -4.41 -4.77 19.11
CA THR A 9 -3.94 -4.97 17.74
C THR A 9 -3.46 -6.41 17.56
N ARG A 10 -3.93 -7.08 16.51
CA ARG A 10 -3.50 -8.43 16.15
C ARG A 10 -2.67 -8.37 14.88
N SER A 11 -1.40 -8.72 14.95
CA SER A 11 -0.63 -8.97 13.72
C SER A 11 -1.09 -10.28 13.07
N PRO A 12 -0.86 -10.48 11.76
CA PRO A 12 -1.26 -11.72 11.09
C PRO A 12 -0.53 -12.95 11.63
N GLY A 13 0.71 -12.79 12.13
CA GLY A 13 1.39 -13.83 12.90
C GLY A 13 0.75 -14.18 14.25
N GLY A 14 -0.45 -13.65 14.55
CA GLY A 14 -1.24 -13.95 15.74
C GLY A 14 -0.75 -13.27 17.02
N LYS A 15 0.24 -12.37 16.94
CA LYS A 15 0.75 -11.65 18.11
C LYS A 15 -0.22 -10.54 18.47
N GLU A 16 -0.84 -10.65 19.64
CA GLU A 16 -1.69 -9.62 20.20
C GLU A 16 -0.86 -8.60 20.99
N ARG A 17 -1.21 -7.33 20.85
CA ARG A 17 -0.69 -6.24 21.68
C ARG A 17 -1.83 -5.34 22.11
N ALA A 18 -1.87 -5.01 23.40
CA ALA A 18 -2.85 -4.09 23.96
C ALA A 18 -2.24 -2.70 24.16
N HIS A 19 -2.99 -1.67 23.78
CA HIS A 19 -2.59 -0.27 23.85
C HIS A 19 -3.71 0.57 24.47
N GLU A 20 -3.39 1.48 25.38
CA GLU A 20 -4.35 2.52 25.75
C GLU A 20 -4.52 3.48 24.58
N TYR A 21 -5.78 3.66 24.14
CA TYR A 21 -6.13 4.55 23.04
C TYR A 21 -7.23 5.52 23.46
N ALA A 22 -7.15 6.77 23.01
CA ALA A 22 -8.14 7.80 23.30
C ALA A 22 -8.67 8.41 21.99
N SER A 23 -9.97 8.34 21.78
CA SER A 23 -10.65 8.92 20.62
C SER A 23 -11.52 10.11 21.03
N GLY A 24 -11.68 11.08 20.13
CA GLY A 24 -12.61 12.20 20.32
C GLY A 24 -14.07 11.77 20.27
N ASP A 25 -14.37 10.75 19.46
CA ASP A 25 -15.68 10.17 19.23
C ASP A 25 -15.68 8.66 19.54
N PRO A 26 -16.84 8.04 19.83
CA PRO A 26 -16.90 6.61 20.06
C PRO A 26 -16.44 5.81 18.84
N LEU A 27 -15.48 4.90 19.02
CA LEU A 27 -15.00 4.01 17.98
C LEU A 27 -16.11 3.06 17.51
N ASN A 28 -16.20 2.86 16.20
CA ASN A 28 -17.11 1.93 15.55
C ASN A 28 -16.33 0.88 14.73
N PRO A 29 -16.89 -0.34 14.56
CA PRO A 29 -16.39 -1.27 13.55
C PRO A 29 -16.34 -0.61 12.16
N GLY A 30 -15.24 -0.83 11.43
CA GLY A 30 -15.00 -0.18 10.14
C GLY A 30 -14.14 1.08 10.21
N GLU A 31 -13.86 1.61 11.40
CA GLU A 31 -12.96 2.77 11.50
C GLU A 31 -11.50 2.35 11.31
N ALA A 32 -10.81 3.02 10.38
CA ALA A 32 -9.35 2.92 10.23
C ALA A 32 -8.64 3.99 11.06
N LEU A 33 -7.82 3.54 12.01
CA LEU A 33 -7.10 4.33 13.02
C LEU A 33 -5.61 4.33 12.73
N GLN A 34 -4.92 5.44 13.00
CA GLN A 34 -3.46 5.46 13.00
C GLN A 34 -2.92 5.25 14.42
N LEU A 35 -2.10 4.22 14.63
CA LEU A 35 -1.40 3.96 15.87
C LEU A 35 0.05 3.59 15.57
N ARG A 36 0.99 4.39 16.08
CA ARG A 36 2.43 4.23 15.85
C ARG A 36 2.72 4.08 14.35
N GLY A 37 2.41 5.14 13.59
CA GLY A 37 2.55 5.22 12.13
C GLY A 37 1.66 4.28 11.29
N ARG A 38 1.17 3.18 11.85
CA ARG A 38 0.37 2.16 11.14
C ARG A 38 -1.11 2.44 11.12
N PHE A 39 -1.75 2.03 10.04
CA PHE A 39 -3.20 1.99 9.94
C PHE A 39 -3.75 0.65 10.43
N TRP A 40 -4.72 0.72 11.33
CA TRP A 40 -5.42 -0.39 11.96
C TRP A 40 -6.91 -0.27 11.74
N LEU A 41 -7.55 -1.31 11.22
CA LEU A 41 -8.99 -1.36 10.99
C LEU A 41 -9.66 -1.97 12.22
N VAL A 42 -10.57 -1.23 12.84
CA VAL A 42 -11.37 -1.71 13.96
C VAL A 42 -12.34 -2.77 13.45
N GLU A 43 -12.08 -4.03 13.81
CA GLU A 43 -12.92 -5.17 13.49
C GLU A 43 -14.17 -5.18 14.37
N ARG A 44 -13.99 -4.92 15.68
CA ARG A 44 -15.09 -4.89 16.64
C ARG A 44 -14.76 -4.10 17.89
N VAL A 45 -15.80 -3.63 18.58
CA VAL A 45 -15.71 -2.94 19.87
C VAL A 45 -16.55 -3.69 20.90
N GLU A 46 -15.87 -4.21 21.91
CA GLU A 46 -16.44 -4.95 23.03
C GLU A 46 -16.69 -3.99 24.20
N LYS A 47 -17.84 -4.14 24.86
CA LYS A 47 -18.18 -3.33 26.04
C LYS A 47 -17.27 -3.74 27.21
N PRO A 48 -17.01 -2.83 28.15
CA PRO A 48 -16.26 -3.17 29.36
C PRO A 48 -16.89 -4.38 30.03
N ASP A 49 -16.08 -5.41 30.28
CA ASP A 49 -16.47 -6.53 31.12
C ASP A 49 -16.17 -6.20 32.60
N GLY A 50 -16.55 -7.06 33.54
CA GLY A 50 -16.45 -6.78 34.97
C GLY A 50 -15.03 -6.54 35.49
N GLU A 51 -13.99 -6.80 34.70
CA GLU A 51 -12.58 -6.67 35.09
C GLU A 51 -11.93 -5.38 34.54
N SER A 52 -12.29 -4.95 33.33
CA SER A 52 -11.80 -3.69 32.74
C SER A 52 -12.82 -2.56 32.85
N ARG A 53 -12.36 -1.34 33.16
CA ARG A 53 -13.20 -0.13 33.10
C ARG A 53 -13.30 0.48 31.69
N LEU A 54 -12.46 0.02 30.76
CA LEU A 54 -12.40 0.51 29.39
C LEU A 54 -13.13 -0.46 28.45
N ALA A 55 -13.71 0.07 27.37
CA ALA A 55 -14.17 -0.76 26.27
C ALA A 55 -12.94 -1.28 25.51
N THR A 56 -13.02 -2.51 25.00
CA THR A 56 -11.93 -3.12 24.25
C THR A 56 -12.22 -3.03 22.76
N ALA A 57 -11.36 -2.35 22.00
CA ALA A 57 -11.44 -2.31 20.55
C ALA A 57 -10.44 -3.32 19.98
N ILE A 58 -10.90 -4.23 19.12
CA ILE A 58 -10.02 -5.20 18.46
C ILE A 58 -9.80 -4.73 17.03
N ALA A 59 -8.53 -4.62 16.65
CA ALA A 59 -8.13 -4.11 15.35
C ALA A 59 -7.09 -5.01 14.68
N LYS A 60 -7.17 -5.07 13.36
CA LYS A 60 -6.24 -5.77 12.47
C LYS A 60 -5.56 -4.78 11.52
N PRO A 61 -4.47 -5.15 10.83
CA PRO A 61 -3.85 -4.28 9.83
C PRO A 61 -4.89 -3.80 8.84
N ALA A 62 -4.96 -2.49 8.63
CA ALA A 62 -6.02 -1.92 7.83
C ALA A 62 -5.79 -2.23 6.35
N ARG A 63 -6.80 -2.84 5.73
CA ARG A 63 -6.89 -3.07 4.29
C ARG A 63 -8.18 -2.43 3.77
N TYR A 64 -8.20 -2.08 2.50
CA TYR A 64 -9.39 -1.59 1.80
C TYR A 64 -9.51 -2.20 0.42
N ARG A 65 -10.69 -2.11 -0.17
CA ARG A 65 -10.94 -2.42 -1.58
C ARG A 65 -11.81 -1.32 -2.16
N LEU A 66 -11.51 -0.88 -3.38
CA LEU A 66 -12.39 0.03 -4.10
C LEU A 66 -13.53 -0.77 -4.74
N HIS A 67 -14.74 -0.28 -4.57
CA HIS A 67 -15.96 -0.83 -5.17
C HIS A 67 -16.63 0.28 -5.96
N LEU A 68 -16.56 0.20 -7.30
CA LEU A 68 -17.10 1.21 -8.19
C LEU A 68 -18.54 0.85 -8.58
N ARG A 69 -19.47 1.75 -8.33
CA ARG A 69 -20.87 1.62 -8.75
C ARG A 69 -21.16 2.52 -9.93
N HIS A 70 -21.41 1.91 -11.08
CA HIS A 70 -21.73 2.62 -12.31
C HIS A 70 -23.22 3.00 -12.36
N PRO A 71 -23.59 4.05 -13.10
CA PRO A 71 -24.99 4.48 -13.24
C PRO A 71 -25.91 3.46 -13.93
N ASP A 72 -25.35 2.47 -14.62
CA ASP A 72 -26.05 1.37 -15.29
C ASP A 72 -26.22 0.14 -14.39
N ASP A 73 -26.07 0.32 -13.07
CA ASP A 73 -26.12 -0.72 -12.02
C ASP A 73 -25.00 -1.77 -12.12
N ARG A 74 -23.98 -1.54 -12.95
CA ARG A 74 -22.78 -2.37 -13.00
C ARG A 74 -21.88 -2.06 -11.80
N GLU A 75 -21.31 -3.11 -11.22
CA GLU A 75 -20.36 -3.00 -10.12
C GLU A 75 -19.00 -3.56 -10.55
N GLU A 76 -17.93 -2.84 -10.21
CA GLU A 76 -16.55 -3.28 -10.40
C GLU A 76 -15.82 -3.33 -9.05
N LEU A 77 -15.08 -4.40 -8.82
CA LEU A 77 -14.32 -4.60 -7.60
C LEU A 77 -12.82 -4.51 -7.90
N GLY A 78 -12.13 -3.64 -7.18
CA GLY A 78 -10.67 -3.57 -7.19
C GLY A 78 -10.03 -4.72 -6.40
N ALA A 79 -8.71 -4.75 -6.41
CA ALA A 79 -7.94 -5.59 -5.49
C ALA A 79 -8.04 -5.03 -4.05
N VAL A 80 -7.91 -5.93 -3.08
CA VAL A 80 -7.67 -5.53 -1.68
C VAL A 80 -6.27 -4.91 -1.59
N ARG A 81 -6.12 -3.84 -0.81
CA ARG A 81 -4.87 -3.08 -0.65
C ARG A 81 -4.68 -2.67 0.80
N ARG A 82 -3.43 -2.52 1.22
CA ARG A 82 -3.08 -1.95 2.54
C ARG A 82 -3.38 -0.45 2.61
N PHE A 83 -3.84 0.02 3.76
CA PHE A 83 -3.87 1.45 4.07
C PHE A 83 -2.46 2.02 4.27
N ARG A 84 -2.23 3.17 3.66
CA ARG A 84 -1.00 3.96 3.68
C ARG A 84 -1.34 5.44 3.80
N PRO A 85 -0.39 6.32 4.16
CA PRO A 85 -0.60 7.76 4.06
C PRO A 85 -1.12 8.13 2.66
N GLY A 86 -2.24 8.85 2.60
CA GLY A 86 -2.91 9.22 1.35
C GLY A 86 -3.81 8.14 0.73
N SER A 87 -4.04 7.00 1.40
CA SER A 87 -5.05 6.04 0.94
C SER A 87 -6.45 6.67 0.88
N PRO A 88 -7.30 6.25 -0.07
CA PRO A 88 -8.64 6.78 -0.22
C PRO A 88 -9.46 6.64 1.07
N ARG A 89 -10.26 7.67 1.35
CA ARG A 89 -11.22 7.75 2.46
C ARG A 89 -12.52 8.33 1.96
N LEU A 90 -13.56 8.31 2.79
CA LEU A 90 -14.82 8.97 2.53
C LEU A 90 -14.61 10.41 2.00
N GLY A 91 -15.20 10.72 0.85
CA GLY A 91 -15.09 12.00 0.15
C GLY A 91 -13.86 12.15 -0.75
N HIS A 92 -12.93 11.20 -0.74
CA HIS A 92 -11.78 11.21 -1.64
C HIS A 92 -12.24 11.09 -3.09
N ALA A 93 -11.81 12.03 -3.93
CA ALA A 93 -12.03 12.01 -5.36
C ALA A 93 -10.82 11.42 -6.07
N PHE A 94 -11.07 10.63 -7.12
CA PHE A 94 -10.04 10.02 -7.95
C PHE A 94 -10.59 9.78 -9.35
N THR A 95 -9.69 9.51 -10.31
CA THR A 95 -10.05 9.26 -11.70
C THR A 95 -9.65 7.84 -12.09
N THR A 96 -10.55 7.12 -12.76
CA THR A 96 -10.19 5.91 -13.51
C THR A 96 -10.39 6.17 -15.00
N ILE A 97 -10.02 5.23 -15.86
CA ILE A 97 -10.24 5.33 -17.30
C ILE A 97 -11.14 4.19 -17.75
N ASP A 98 -12.19 4.52 -18.50
CA ASP A 98 -13.10 3.56 -19.13
C ASP A 98 -13.26 3.97 -20.60
N ALA A 99 -13.02 3.03 -21.51
CA ALA A 99 -13.01 3.28 -22.97
C ALA A 99 -12.23 4.54 -23.37
N SER A 100 -11.06 4.75 -22.75
CA SER A 100 -10.15 5.87 -23.00
C SER A 100 -10.70 7.25 -22.64
N GLN A 101 -11.75 7.29 -21.82
CA GLN A 101 -12.24 8.51 -21.19
C GLN A 101 -11.95 8.49 -19.69
N PRO A 102 -11.40 9.58 -19.14
CA PRO A 102 -11.30 9.72 -17.70
C PRO A 102 -12.70 9.77 -17.10
N ILE A 103 -12.92 8.96 -16.07
CA ILE A 103 -14.12 8.96 -15.25
C ILE A 103 -13.73 9.38 -13.84
N SER A 104 -14.35 10.46 -13.37
CA SER A 104 -14.21 10.92 -12.00
C SER A 104 -15.12 10.13 -11.07
N TRP A 105 -14.56 9.73 -9.94
CA TRP A 105 -15.21 8.99 -8.87
C TRP A 105 -15.01 9.72 -7.56
N GLN A 106 -15.96 9.54 -6.66
CA GLN A 106 -15.81 9.92 -5.26
C GLN A 106 -16.20 8.76 -4.37
N VAL A 107 -15.41 8.52 -3.31
CA VAL A 107 -15.77 7.55 -2.27
C VAL A 107 -16.95 8.10 -1.48
N MET A 108 -18.12 7.48 -1.64
CA MET A 108 -19.39 7.91 -1.05
C MET A 108 -19.72 7.17 0.25
N ALA A 109 -19.17 5.96 0.43
CA ALA A 109 -19.35 5.19 1.65
C ALA A 109 -18.13 4.32 1.97
N GLU A 110 -17.96 4.04 3.26
CA GLU A 110 -16.99 3.11 3.81
C GLU A 110 -17.77 2.02 4.57
N GLU A 111 -17.63 0.76 4.18
CA GLU A 111 -18.32 -0.36 4.82
C GLU A 111 -17.33 -1.43 5.29
N LEU A 112 -17.46 -1.89 6.54
CA LEU A 112 -16.66 -3.01 7.03
C LEU A 112 -17.13 -4.31 6.35
N ALA A 113 -16.20 -4.97 5.66
CA ALA A 113 -16.43 -6.23 4.96
C ALA A 113 -15.37 -7.28 5.36
N TYR A 114 -15.58 -8.51 4.88
CA TYR A 114 -14.73 -9.66 5.16
C TYR A 114 -14.44 -10.40 3.86
N ASP A 115 -13.18 -10.80 3.66
CA ASP A 115 -12.79 -11.60 2.50
C ASP A 115 -13.15 -13.08 2.71
N GLU A 116 -12.85 -13.92 1.70
CA GLU A 116 -13.17 -15.35 1.73
C GLU A 116 -12.47 -16.11 2.87
N THR A 117 -11.37 -15.57 3.37
CA THR A 117 -10.61 -16.13 4.51
C THR A 117 -11.12 -15.63 5.86
N GLY A 118 -12.08 -14.70 5.85
CA GLY A 118 -12.63 -14.06 7.05
C GLY A 118 -11.78 -12.91 7.58
N GLU A 119 -10.79 -12.44 6.82
CA GLU A 119 -9.99 -11.29 7.20
C GLU A 119 -10.72 -9.98 6.87
N PRO A 120 -10.78 -8.99 7.80
CA PRO A 120 -11.55 -7.77 7.59
C PRO A 120 -10.86 -6.82 6.63
N PHE A 121 -11.64 -6.06 5.88
CA PHE A 121 -11.19 -4.94 5.06
C PHE A 121 -12.30 -3.87 4.97
N LEU A 122 -11.94 -2.66 4.55
CA LEU A 122 -12.89 -1.57 4.32
C LEU A 122 -13.30 -1.54 2.83
N ASP A 123 -14.56 -1.81 2.52
CA ASP A 123 -15.12 -1.66 1.18
C ASP A 123 -15.41 -0.16 0.97
N LEU A 124 -14.68 0.45 0.03
CA LEU A 124 -14.78 1.86 -0.31
C LEU A 124 -15.69 1.99 -1.54
N ILE A 125 -16.97 2.21 -1.27
CA ILE A 125 -17.99 2.34 -2.30
C ILE A 125 -17.85 3.71 -2.93
N SER A 126 -17.56 3.72 -4.22
CA SER A 126 -17.34 4.93 -5.00
C SER A 126 -18.39 5.06 -6.09
N GLU A 127 -18.95 6.25 -6.23
CA GLU A 127 -19.91 6.60 -7.26
C GLU A 127 -19.34 7.68 -8.16
N ARG A 128 -19.90 7.84 -9.36
CA ARG A 128 -19.43 8.85 -10.31
C ARG A 128 -19.66 10.26 -9.77
N ASP A 129 -18.61 11.07 -9.75
CA ASP A 129 -18.70 12.49 -9.43
C ASP A 129 -18.86 13.28 -10.73
N TYR A 130 -20.04 13.90 -10.89
CA TYR A 130 -20.38 14.73 -12.05
C TYR A 130 -20.31 16.23 -11.74
N ALA A 131 -19.75 16.63 -10.60
CA ALA A 131 -19.75 18.02 -10.15
C ALA A 131 -18.86 18.97 -11.00
N GLU A 132 -18.07 18.48 -11.95
CA GLU A 132 -17.22 19.29 -12.84
C GLU A 132 -17.36 18.93 -14.33
N ALA A 133 -18.59 18.85 -14.85
CA ALA A 133 -18.81 18.77 -16.31
C ALA A 133 -18.70 20.15 -17.03
N GLU A 134 -18.53 21.25 -16.30
CA GLU A 134 -18.27 22.59 -16.85
C GLU A 134 -17.27 23.37 -15.96
N GLY A 135 -15.97 23.16 -16.13
CA GLY A 135 -14.95 24.06 -15.56
C GLY A 135 -13.63 23.38 -15.22
N ASP A 136 -12.56 23.87 -15.85
CA ASP A 136 -11.12 23.75 -15.58
C ASP A 136 -10.54 22.46 -14.94
N VAL A 137 -9.61 21.88 -15.69
CA VAL A 137 -8.73 20.75 -15.40
C VAL A 137 -7.97 20.92 -14.05
N PRO A 138 -7.73 19.84 -13.28
CA PRO A 138 -6.98 19.90 -12.03
C PRO A 138 -5.59 20.56 -12.13
N ASP A 139 -5.22 21.27 -11.07
CA ASP A 139 -4.08 22.22 -10.96
C ASP A 139 -2.71 21.53 -10.75
N HIS A 140 -2.44 20.42 -11.43
CA HIS A 140 -1.21 19.65 -11.27
C HIS A 140 -0.48 19.51 -12.62
N GLU A 141 0.46 20.43 -12.86
CA GLU A 141 1.33 20.53 -14.06
C GLU A 141 2.14 19.26 -14.41
N LEU A 142 2.08 18.19 -13.62
CA LEU A 142 2.70 16.89 -13.91
C LEU A 142 1.83 15.98 -14.79
N GLU A 143 0.50 16.13 -14.81
CA GLU A 143 -0.39 15.33 -15.67
C GLU A 143 -0.21 15.67 -17.17
N HIS A 144 0.22 16.90 -17.49
CA HIS A 144 0.41 17.36 -18.88
C HIS A 144 1.72 16.96 -19.55
N ALA A 145 2.74 16.55 -18.79
CA ALA A 145 4.00 16.07 -19.37
C ALA A 145 3.85 14.65 -19.95
N VAL A 146 2.97 13.84 -19.33
CA VAL A 146 2.72 12.42 -19.66
C VAL A 146 1.74 12.27 -20.83
N GLU A 147 0.92 13.29 -21.10
CA GLU A 147 -0.12 13.34 -22.15
C GLU A 147 0.40 13.17 -23.60
N ARG A 148 1.72 13.20 -23.84
CA ARG A 148 2.29 13.19 -25.20
C ARG A 148 2.79 11.83 -25.71
N GLU A 149 2.88 10.79 -24.90
CA GLU A 149 3.63 9.56 -25.24
C GLU A 149 2.82 8.26 -25.03
N LEU A 150 1.51 8.34 -25.31
CA LEU A 150 0.53 7.33 -25.00
C LEU A 150 -0.06 6.69 -26.31
N ASP A 151 0.41 5.50 -26.79
CA ASP A 151 -0.50 4.56 -27.54
C ASP A 151 -0.44 2.99 -27.36
N ALA A 152 0.17 2.34 -26.33
CA ALA A 152 0.50 0.88 -26.40
C ALA A 152 0.20 -0.16 -25.26
N GLY A 153 -0.27 0.19 -24.05
CA GLY A 153 -0.64 -0.81 -22.99
C GLY A 153 0.48 -1.75 -22.46
N LEU A 154 0.27 -2.43 -21.30
CA LEU A 154 1.24 -3.35 -20.67
C LEU A 154 1.44 -4.66 -21.48
N PRO A 155 2.54 -5.40 -21.29
CA PRO A 155 2.69 -6.73 -21.89
C PRO A 155 1.60 -7.68 -21.35
N ALA A 156 0.96 -8.46 -22.23
CA ALA A 156 -0.15 -9.35 -21.85
C ALA A 156 0.20 -10.36 -20.73
N VAL A 157 1.48 -10.73 -20.59
CA VAL A 157 1.95 -11.59 -19.49
C VAL A 157 1.86 -10.87 -18.14
N ALA A 158 2.26 -9.59 -18.09
CA ALA A 158 2.16 -8.76 -16.89
C ALA A 158 0.70 -8.57 -16.48
N GLU A 159 -0.18 -8.25 -17.44
CA GLU A 159 -1.62 -8.12 -17.19
C GLU A 159 -2.21 -9.42 -16.62
N ALA A 160 -1.94 -10.56 -17.25
CA ALA A 160 -2.46 -11.85 -16.79
C ALA A 160 -1.93 -12.24 -15.40
N THR A 161 -0.69 -11.89 -15.07
CA THR A 161 -0.10 -12.12 -13.75
C THR A 161 -0.75 -11.25 -12.69
N ILE A 162 -0.94 -9.95 -12.97
CA ILE A 162 -1.62 -9.02 -12.06
C ILE A 162 -3.07 -9.44 -11.82
N THR A 163 -3.80 -9.81 -12.86
CA THR A 163 -5.18 -10.30 -12.72
C THR A 163 -5.23 -11.56 -11.87
N ARG A 164 -4.34 -12.53 -12.11
CA ARG A 164 -4.29 -13.77 -11.33
C ARG A 164 -3.96 -13.53 -9.86
N ALA A 165 -3.03 -12.62 -9.56
CA ALA A 165 -2.70 -12.25 -8.19
C ALA A 165 -3.91 -11.63 -7.48
N ALA A 166 -4.62 -10.72 -8.15
CA ALA A 166 -5.83 -10.11 -7.62
C ALA A 166 -6.95 -11.13 -7.36
N ASP A 167 -7.17 -12.08 -8.28
CA ASP A 167 -8.15 -13.18 -8.12
C ASP A 167 -7.82 -14.08 -6.92
N GLN A 168 -6.56 -14.15 -6.52
CA GLN A 168 -6.08 -14.92 -5.38
C GLN A 168 -5.99 -14.10 -4.08
N GLY A 169 -6.36 -12.81 -4.12
CA GLY A 169 -6.23 -11.89 -2.99
C GLY A 169 -4.78 -11.60 -2.60
N LEU A 170 -3.84 -11.74 -3.54
CA LEU A 170 -2.43 -11.42 -3.36
C LEU A 170 -2.16 -9.96 -3.72
N ASP A 171 -1.21 -9.36 -3.01
CA ASP A 171 -0.72 -8.01 -3.27
C ASP A 171 0.37 -8.06 -4.35
N VAL A 172 0.38 -7.04 -5.21
CA VAL A 172 1.41 -6.85 -6.23
C VAL A 172 2.10 -5.51 -5.98
N GLU A 173 3.41 -5.55 -5.77
CA GLU A 173 4.24 -4.35 -5.65
C GLU A 173 5.07 -4.18 -6.93
N LEU A 174 5.07 -2.97 -7.48
CA LEU A 174 5.66 -2.68 -8.79
C LEU A 174 6.56 -1.45 -8.70
N VAL A 175 7.75 -1.55 -9.30
CA VAL A 175 8.66 -0.42 -9.54
C VAL A 175 9.12 -0.41 -10.99
N ALA A 176 9.36 0.77 -11.55
CA ALA A 176 9.82 0.93 -12.92
C ALA A 176 11.13 1.73 -13.00
N LEU A 177 11.90 1.45 -14.04
CA LEU A 177 12.99 2.28 -14.52
C LEU A 177 12.67 2.79 -15.92
N ASP A 178 13.02 4.04 -16.15
CA ASP A 178 12.90 4.67 -17.45
C ASP A 178 13.77 4.00 -18.52
N PRO A 179 13.41 4.15 -19.81
CA PRO A 179 14.14 3.53 -20.90
C PRO A 179 15.63 3.91 -20.94
N GLY A 180 16.49 2.89 -20.83
CA GLY A 180 17.94 3.07 -20.88
C GLY A 180 18.59 3.57 -19.59
N GLU A 181 17.81 3.76 -18.52
CA GLU A 181 18.34 4.09 -17.20
C GLU A 181 18.84 2.83 -16.46
N GLU A 182 19.91 3.03 -15.68
CA GLU A 182 20.47 2.04 -14.77
C GLU A 182 20.30 2.52 -13.33
N PRO A 183 19.98 1.64 -12.36
CA PRO A 183 19.83 2.05 -10.98
C PRO A 183 21.11 2.63 -10.36
N ASP A 184 20.99 3.74 -9.62
CA ASP A 184 22.09 4.29 -8.82
C ASP A 184 22.19 3.59 -7.46
N TRP A 185 22.72 2.36 -7.46
CA TRP A 185 22.95 1.60 -6.22
C TRP A 185 23.82 2.32 -5.19
N PRO A 186 24.92 3.00 -5.59
CA PRO A 186 25.70 3.81 -4.66
C PRO A 186 24.87 4.89 -3.96
N GLU A 187 23.90 5.52 -4.64
CA GLU A 187 23.01 6.51 -4.03
C GLU A 187 22.04 5.88 -3.02
N SER A 188 21.40 4.76 -3.35
CA SER A 188 20.60 3.99 -2.38
C SER A 188 21.41 3.63 -1.13
N GLN A 189 22.65 3.20 -1.29
CA GLN A 189 23.52 2.86 -0.16
C GLN A 189 23.85 4.09 0.70
N ARG A 190 24.15 5.24 0.07
CA ARG A 190 24.38 6.51 0.78
C ARG A 190 23.14 6.97 1.52
N TYR A 191 21.97 6.83 0.92
CA TYR A 191 20.69 7.17 1.51
C TYR A 191 20.40 6.30 2.74
N ILE A 192 20.56 4.97 2.65
CA ILE A 192 20.41 4.07 3.82
C ILE A 192 21.36 4.49 4.95
N ASP A 193 22.60 4.85 4.63
CA ASP A 193 23.58 5.29 5.63
C ASP A 193 23.17 6.62 6.29
N ALA A 194 22.51 7.50 5.54
CA ALA A 194 22.04 8.80 6.00
C ALA A 194 20.72 8.75 6.80
N LEU A 195 19.89 7.71 6.62
CA LEU A 195 18.56 7.60 7.26
C LEU A 195 18.58 7.97 8.75
N ILE A 196 17.60 8.77 9.17
CA ILE A 196 17.37 9.13 10.57
C ILE A 196 16.02 8.60 11.05
N PHE A 197 15.77 8.65 12.37
CA PHE A 197 14.54 8.12 12.97
C PHE A 197 13.28 8.77 12.41
N GLU A 198 13.35 10.06 12.10
CA GLU A 198 12.23 10.89 11.64
C GLU A 198 11.80 10.58 10.21
N GLU A 199 12.68 9.94 9.42
CA GLU A 199 12.42 9.54 8.04
C GLU A 199 11.86 8.11 7.95
N ILE A 200 11.81 7.39 9.07
CA ILE A 200 11.35 6.02 9.14
C ILE A 200 9.91 6.02 9.64
N GLU A 201 8.99 5.53 8.80
CA GLU A 201 7.64 5.21 9.24
C GLU A 201 7.70 4.11 10.33
N ASP A 202 6.89 4.25 11.38
CA ASP A 202 6.94 3.36 12.54
C ASP A 202 6.70 1.88 12.15
N ASP A 203 6.06 1.62 11.01
CA ASP A 203 5.82 0.29 10.49
C ASP A 203 7.07 -0.38 9.92
N LEU A 204 7.94 0.39 9.31
CA LEU A 204 9.20 -0.07 8.76
C LEU A 204 10.12 -0.63 9.86
N PHE A 205 10.08 -0.09 11.09
CA PHE A 205 10.84 -0.68 12.20
C PHE A 205 10.48 -2.15 12.43
N GLU A 206 9.19 -2.49 12.57
CA GLU A 206 8.82 -3.88 12.83
C GLU A 206 8.92 -4.76 11.58
N GLN A 207 8.69 -4.22 10.39
CA GLN A 207 8.97 -4.94 9.13
C GLN A 207 10.45 -5.29 9.00
N CYS A 208 11.34 -4.44 9.50
CA CYS A 208 12.76 -4.74 9.55
C CYS A 208 13.17 -5.67 10.70
N GLY A 209 12.23 -6.11 11.53
CA GLY A 209 12.45 -7.07 12.62
C GLY A 209 12.68 -6.46 14.00
N VAL A 210 12.43 -5.16 14.18
CA VAL A 210 12.51 -4.50 15.49
C VAL A 210 11.28 -4.86 16.34
N ASP A 211 11.48 -5.41 17.54
CA ASP A 211 10.42 -5.51 18.54
C ASP A 211 10.39 -4.23 19.38
N VAL A 212 9.62 -3.25 18.92
CA VAL A 212 9.40 -1.93 19.56
C VAL A 212 9.00 -2.03 21.05
N GLY A 213 8.47 -3.17 21.50
CA GLY A 213 8.11 -3.41 22.90
C GLY A 213 9.25 -3.89 23.80
N HIS A 214 10.33 -4.43 23.24
CA HIS A 214 11.39 -5.11 23.97
C HIS A 214 12.79 -4.61 23.64
N ASP A 215 13.04 -4.24 22.38
CA ASP A 215 14.34 -3.84 21.90
C ASP A 215 14.69 -2.43 22.39
N PRO A 216 15.95 -2.17 22.80
CA PRO A 216 16.36 -0.86 23.23
C PRO A 216 16.31 0.11 22.04
N ARG A 217 15.75 1.31 22.24
CA ARG A 217 15.54 2.30 21.15
C ARG A 217 16.81 2.60 20.35
N GLU A 218 17.98 2.57 20.98
CA GLU A 218 19.27 2.80 20.32
C GLU A 218 19.65 1.72 19.27
N SER A 219 19.06 0.52 19.34
CA SER A 219 19.31 -0.55 18.36
C SER A 219 18.39 -0.48 17.15
N TRP A 220 17.27 0.25 17.21
CA TRP A 220 16.23 0.20 16.17
C TRP A 220 16.75 0.68 14.81
N LEU A 221 17.35 1.87 14.77
CA LEU A 221 17.88 2.45 13.53
C LEU A 221 19.03 1.61 12.94
N PRO A 222 20.01 1.13 13.72
CA PRO A 222 20.98 0.14 13.24
C PRO A 222 20.34 -1.10 12.61
N THR A 223 19.33 -1.70 13.25
CA THR A 223 18.63 -2.88 12.74
C THR A 223 17.92 -2.59 11.41
N VAL A 224 17.23 -1.45 11.29
CA VAL A 224 16.59 -1.04 10.02
C VAL A 224 17.62 -0.87 8.92
N LYS A 225 18.72 -0.15 9.19
CA LYS A 225 19.78 0.07 8.18
C LYS A 225 20.44 -1.24 7.74
N GLU A 226 20.70 -2.15 8.67
CA GLU A 226 21.24 -3.47 8.35
C GLU A 226 20.27 -4.27 7.47
N ARG A 227 18.98 -4.27 7.82
CA ARG A 227 17.94 -4.92 7.03
C ARG A 227 17.84 -4.34 5.61
N LEU A 228 17.72 -3.02 5.48
CA LEU A 228 17.57 -2.38 4.16
C LEU A 228 18.79 -2.61 3.26
N ARG A 229 20.00 -2.70 3.82
CA ARG A 229 21.19 -3.10 3.05
C ARG A 229 21.07 -4.54 2.55
N ALA A 230 20.67 -5.46 3.42
CA ALA A 230 20.49 -6.86 3.04
C ALA A 230 19.40 -7.03 1.98
N ASP A 231 18.28 -6.31 2.11
CA ASP A 231 17.19 -6.32 1.15
C ASP A 231 17.65 -5.73 -0.21
N LEU A 232 18.41 -4.62 -0.20
CA LEU A 232 18.96 -4.00 -1.40
C LEU A 232 19.94 -4.95 -2.12
N ASP A 233 20.80 -5.63 -1.36
CA ASP A 233 21.73 -6.62 -1.90
C ASP A 233 21.00 -7.83 -2.49
N ALA A 234 19.94 -8.31 -1.83
CA ALA A 234 19.11 -9.40 -2.32
C ALA A 234 18.36 -9.02 -3.60
N PHE A 235 17.68 -7.87 -3.60
CA PHE A 235 16.99 -7.33 -4.77
C PHE A 235 17.93 -7.16 -5.95
N ARG A 236 19.10 -6.51 -5.75
CA ARG A 236 20.11 -6.36 -6.80
C ARG A 236 20.58 -7.72 -7.33
N SER A 237 20.86 -8.67 -6.44
CA SER A 237 21.35 -9.99 -6.83
C SER A 237 20.31 -10.79 -7.62
N ASP A 238 19.03 -10.63 -7.31
CA ASP A 238 17.95 -11.31 -8.03
C ASP A 238 17.74 -10.72 -9.43
N ILE A 239 17.73 -9.39 -9.57
CA ILE A 239 17.57 -8.74 -10.89
C ILE A 239 18.82 -8.86 -11.78
N ASP A 240 20.03 -8.93 -11.21
CA ASP A 240 21.28 -9.16 -11.96
C ASP A 240 21.55 -10.65 -12.21
N GLY A 241 20.77 -11.54 -11.58
CA GLY A 241 20.98 -12.98 -11.48
C GLY A 241 19.94 -13.82 -12.22
N ASN A 242 19.74 -15.05 -11.74
CA ASN A 242 18.61 -15.87 -12.18
C ASN A 242 17.43 -15.59 -11.23
N HIS A 243 16.45 -14.84 -11.72
CA HIS A 243 15.24 -14.45 -11.00
C HIS A 243 14.52 -15.65 -10.35
N ASP A 244 14.36 -15.62 -9.02
CA ASP A 244 13.47 -16.55 -8.31
C ASP A 244 12.36 -15.87 -7.52
N GLU A 245 12.51 -14.58 -7.19
CA GLU A 245 11.57 -13.84 -6.34
C GLU A 245 11.00 -12.55 -6.98
N ILE A 246 11.70 -11.91 -7.91
CA ILE A 246 11.26 -10.70 -8.63
C ILE A 246 11.05 -10.98 -10.11
N GLU A 247 9.85 -10.72 -10.62
CA GLU A 247 9.59 -10.77 -12.06
C GLU A 247 10.07 -9.47 -12.74
N GLU A 248 10.77 -9.57 -13.86
CA GLU A 248 11.15 -8.45 -14.72
C GLU A 248 10.34 -8.47 -16.02
N TRP A 249 9.75 -7.33 -16.39
CA TRP A 249 8.98 -7.14 -17.61
C TRP A 249 9.53 -5.97 -18.41
N ASP A 250 9.83 -6.21 -19.69
CA ASP A 250 10.14 -5.15 -20.65
C ASP A 250 8.88 -4.31 -20.93
N PHE A 251 8.98 -2.99 -20.78
CA PHE A 251 7.88 -2.08 -21.08
C PHE A 251 8.38 -0.77 -21.68
N ARG A 252 8.05 -0.51 -22.95
CA ARG A 252 8.38 0.73 -23.69
C ARG A 252 9.86 1.11 -23.70
N GLY A 253 10.73 0.11 -23.66
CA GLY A 253 12.18 0.31 -23.60
C GLY A 253 12.72 0.53 -22.19
N GLY A 254 11.85 0.69 -21.20
CA GLY A 254 12.13 0.63 -19.76
C GLY A 254 11.86 -0.76 -19.20
N ARG A 255 12.04 -0.89 -17.88
CA ARG A 255 11.92 -2.15 -17.14
C ARG A 255 10.97 -1.99 -15.97
N ILE A 256 10.04 -2.93 -15.81
CA ILE A 256 9.16 -3.04 -14.65
C ILE A 256 9.61 -4.25 -13.85
N PHE A 257 9.73 -4.08 -12.54
CA PHE A 257 10.03 -5.13 -11.58
C PHE A 257 8.82 -5.33 -10.69
N ALA A 258 8.41 -6.59 -10.55
CA ALA A 258 7.20 -6.97 -9.86
C ALA A 258 7.50 -8.04 -8.80
N SER A 259 6.88 -7.90 -7.64
CA SER A 259 6.78 -8.96 -6.66
C SER A 259 5.32 -9.21 -6.32
N ILE A 260 5.00 -10.48 -6.04
CA ILE A 260 3.66 -10.91 -5.66
C ILE A 260 3.78 -11.61 -4.32
N GLY A 261 2.97 -11.20 -3.36
CA GLY A 261 2.99 -11.80 -2.05
C GLY A 261 1.72 -11.56 -1.27
N THR A 262 1.66 -12.22 -0.13
CA THR A 262 0.68 -11.95 0.91
C THR A 262 1.19 -10.81 1.79
N TYR A 263 0.30 -10.28 2.62
CA TYR A 263 0.69 -9.38 3.69
C TYR A 263 1.78 -9.98 4.61
N GLU A 264 1.79 -11.29 4.85
CA GLU A 264 2.79 -11.93 5.70
C GLU A 264 4.19 -11.87 5.08
N ASP A 265 4.26 -11.99 3.76
CA ASP A 265 5.51 -11.95 3.00
C ASP A 265 6.18 -10.56 3.08
N GLU A 266 5.42 -9.48 3.32
CA GLU A 266 5.98 -8.14 3.59
C GLU A 266 6.95 -8.12 4.79
N PHE A 267 6.74 -9.03 5.75
CA PHE A 267 7.53 -9.17 6.98
C PHE A 267 8.58 -10.28 6.88
N ASP A 268 8.54 -11.10 5.83
CA ASP A 268 9.55 -12.14 5.64
C ASP A 268 10.86 -11.50 5.14
N PRO A 269 11.97 -11.67 5.85
CA PRO A 269 13.27 -11.22 5.38
C PRO A 269 13.82 -11.99 4.18
N ASN A 270 13.18 -13.08 3.76
CA ASN A 270 13.63 -13.95 2.67
C ASN A 270 12.70 -13.96 1.46
N SER A 271 11.61 -13.18 1.48
CA SER A 271 10.70 -13.04 0.33
C SER A 271 11.06 -11.81 -0.49
N GLY A 272 11.05 -11.92 -1.83
CA GLY A 272 11.20 -10.77 -2.72
C GLY A 272 10.10 -9.74 -2.54
N HIS A 273 8.89 -10.17 -2.18
CA HIS A 273 7.80 -9.25 -1.84
C HIS A 273 8.13 -8.43 -0.60
N GLY A 274 8.69 -9.06 0.42
CA GLY A 274 9.20 -8.39 1.62
C GLY A 274 10.31 -7.38 1.32
N TRP A 275 11.30 -7.77 0.51
CA TRP A 275 12.39 -6.87 0.12
C TRP A 275 11.84 -5.64 -0.62
N LEU A 276 11.03 -5.86 -1.64
CA LEU A 276 10.53 -4.79 -2.51
C LEU A 276 9.67 -3.80 -1.71
N CYS A 277 8.72 -4.30 -0.90
CA CYS A 277 7.88 -3.45 -0.07
C CYS A 277 8.69 -2.56 0.89
N ARG A 278 9.68 -3.11 1.61
CA ARG A 278 10.52 -2.34 2.55
C ARG A 278 11.40 -1.31 1.84
N LEU A 279 11.97 -1.66 0.69
CA LEU A 279 12.83 -0.75 -0.07
C LEU A 279 12.05 0.39 -0.74
N VAL A 280 10.80 0.14 -1.16
CA VAL A 280 9.89 1.17 -1.66
C VAL A 280 9.40 2.08 -0.53
N ASP A 281 8.94 1.49 0.57
CA ASP A 281 8.35 2.24 1.69
C ASP A 281 9.37 3.12 2.42
N SER A 282 10.64 2.71 2.42
CA SER A 282 11.76 3.54 2.92
C SER A 282 12.24 4.62 1.96
N GLY A 283 11.80 4.59 0.69
CA GLY A 283 12.28 5.47 -0.38
C GLY A 283 13.65 5.09 -0.95
N VAL A 284 14.24 3.96 -0.54
CA VAL A 284 15.56 3.51 -0.96
C VAL A 284 15.65 3.26 -2.46
N LEU A 285 14.60 2.70 -3.09
CA LEU A 285 14.57 2.53 -4.55
C LEU A 285 14.30 3.85 -5.28
N GLY A 286 13.54 4.76 -4.67
CA GLY A 286 13.25 6.07 -5.25
C GLY A 286 14.52 6.87 -5.54
N VAL A 287 15.48 6.87 -4.62
CA VAL A 287 16.77 7.55 -4.81
C VAL A 287 17.71 6.85 -5.80
N ALA A 288 17.47 5.57 -6.11
CA ALA A 288 18.16 4.84 -7.18
C ALA A 288 17.57 5.11 -8.56
N GLY A 289 16.50 5.93 -8.66
CA GLY A 289 15.83 6.25 -9.92
C GLY A 289 14.64 5.34 -10.25
N PHE A 290 14.23 4.46 -9.33
CA PHE A 290 13.01 3.68 -9.52
C PHE A 290 11.77 4.52 -9.19
N GLU A 291 10.74 4.39 -10.02
CA GLU A 291 9.43 4.95 -9.72
C GLU A 291 8.50 3.86 -9.21
N ARG A 292 7.82 4.12 -8.09
CA ARG A 292 6.78 3.22 -7.60
C ARG A 292 5.58 3.30 -8.54
N VAL A 293 5.24 2.17 -9.14
CA VAL A 293 4.15 2.11 -10.10
C VAL A 293 2.86 1.76 -9.39
N ARG A 294 1.88 2.66 -9.40
CA ARG A 294 0.53 2.37 -8.90
C ARG A 294 -0.33 1.88 -10.07
N LYS A 295 -1.18 0.87 -9.87
CA LYS A 295 -2.01 0.27 -10.94
C LYS A 295 -2.81 1.30 -11.78
N TYR A 296 -3.21 2.44 -11.22
CA TYR A 296 -3.89 3.51 -11.97
C TYR A 296 -2.97 4.31 -12.91
N GLN A 297 -1.63 4.21 -12.75
CA GLN A 297 -0.63 4.78 -13.65
C GLN A 297 -0.27 3.82 -14.80
N LEU A 298 -0.80 2.60 -14.79
CA LEU A 298 -0.55 1.56 -15.79
C LEU A 298 -1.73 1.31 -16.74
N GLU A 299 -2.87 1.95 -16.50
CA GLU A 299 -4.12 1.77 -17.25
C GLU A 299 -4.57 3.02 -18.01
N VAL A 300 -3.67 3.97 -18.27
CA VAL A 300 -3.86 4.87 -19.42
C VAL A 300 -3.13 4.18 -20.55
N GLU A 301 -3.85 3.74 -21.59
CA GLU A 301 -3.41 3.59 -23.00
C GLU A 301 -4.24 2.61 -23.85
N SER A 302 -5.26 3.11 -24.57
CA SER A 302 -5.40 2.84 -26.02
C SER A 302 -6.65 3.48 -26.62
N ALA A 303 -6.46 4.38 -27.59
CA ALA A 303 -6.97 4.25 -28.97
C ALA A 303 -7.12 5.62 -29.64
N ASP A 304 -6.15 6.00 -30.46
CA ASP A 304 -6.30 5.89 -31.93
C ASP A 304 -4.93 5.85 -32.66
#